data_AF-A0A5J4Q0H0-F1
#
_entry.id   AF-A0A5J4Q0H0-F1
#
_cell.length_a   1.000
_cell.length_b   1.000
_cell.length_c   1.000
_cell.angle_alpha   90.00
_cell.angle_beta   90.00
_cell.angle_gamma   90.00
#
_symmetry.space_group_name_H-M   'P 1'
#
loop_
_entity.id
_entity.type
_entity.pdbx_description
1 polymer ?
#
loop_
_entity_poly.entity_id
_entity_poly.type
_entity_poly.pdbx_seq_one_letter_code
_entity_poly.pdbx_strand_id
1 'polypeptide(L)'
;MFKHGDWYYMFYIGFENVDLARIGVARSRDGITNWERFPANPIISPDKDQWDASACYKPFVIYDTKEKKWRLWYNGRNGSFEQIGLAIYNGEDLGFPK
;
A
#
# COMPACT_ATOMS: atom_id res chain seq x y z
N MET A 1 6.89 7.57 0.06
CA MET A 1 7.79 7.12 -1.03
C MET A 1 9.03 6.50 -0.38
N PHE A 2 9.51 5.39 -0.91
CA PHE A 2 10.60 4.59 -0.34
C PHE A 2 11.54 4.13 -1.46
N LYS A 3 12.85 4.32 -1.31
CA LYS A 3 13.84 3.82 -2.28
C LYS A 3 14.35 2.46 -1.84
N HIS A 4 14.34 1.50 -2.75
CA HIS A 4 14.86 0.16 -2.52
C HIS A 4 15.48 -0.41 -3.80
N GLY A 5 16.76 -0.75 -3.74
CA GLY A 5 17.56 -1.03 -4.94
C GLY A 5 17.51 0.13 -5.93
N ASP A 6 17.24 -0.19 -7.19
CA ASP A 6 17.16 0.77 -8.30
C ASP A 6 15.77 1.39 -8.51
N TRP A 7 14.86 1.18 -7.56
CA TRP A 7 13.47 1.60 -7.67
C TRP A 7 13.05 2.52 -6.52
N TYR A 8 12.25 3.51 -6.86
CA TYR A 8 11.45 4.28 -5.94
C TYR A 8 10.04 3.72 -5.95
N TYR A 9 9.53 3.35 -4.78
CA TYR A 9 8.18 2.87 -4.57
C TYR A 9 7.32 3.95 -3.93
N MET A 10 6.11 4.13 -4.46
CA MET A 10 5.08 4.99 -3.91
C MET A 10 3.89 4.13 -3.55
N PHE A 11 3.63 4.00 -2.25
CA PHE A 11 2.37 3.49 -1.73
C PHE A 11 1.44 4.68 -1.57
N TYR A 12 0.29 4.65 -2.25
CA TYR A 12 -0.57 5.81 -2.41
C TYR A 12 -2.03 5.45 -2.13
N ILE A 13 -2.79 6.49 -1.80
CA ILE A 13 -4.24 6.40 -1.59
C ILE A 13 -4.92 6.65 -2.93
N GLY A 14 -5.83 5.78 -3.32
CA GLY A 14 -6.80 6.00 -4.39
C GLY A 14 -8.20 6.12 -3.81
N PHE A 15 -8.91 7.19 -4.16
CA PHE A 15 -10.31 7.37 -3.80
C PHE A 15 -11.19 6.90 -4.95
N GLU A 16 -12.12 5.98 -4.68
CA GLU A 16 -13.21 5.67 -5.61
C GLU A 16 -14.33 6.71 -5.47
N ASN A 17 -14.59 7.13 -4.23
CA ASN A 17 -15.50 8.21 -3.88
C ASN A 17 -15.06 8.84 -2.54
N VAL A 18 -15.85 9.78 -1.99
CA VAL A 18 -15.53 10.49 -0.75
C VAL A 18 -15.38 9.57 0.47
N ASP A 19 -16.03 8.42 0.46
CA ASP A 19 -16.06 7.48 1.58
C ASP A 19 -15.13 6.28 1.41
N LEU A 20 -14.79 5.93 0.17
CA LEU A 20 -14.07 4.71 -0.16
C LEU A 20 -12.66 4.99 -0.67
N ALA A 21 -11.69 4.80 0.21
CA ALA A 21 -10.27 4.85 -0.10
C ALA A 21 -9.64 3.45 -0.08
N ARG A 22 -8.69 3.23 -1.00
CA ARG A 22 -7.89 2.01 -1.10
C ARG A 22 -6.42 2.35 -1.25
N ILE A 23 -5.54 1.40 -0.98
CA ILE A 23 -4.09 1.60 -1.12
C ILE A 23 -3.59 0.85 -2.35
N GLY A 24 -2.88 1.59 -3.21
CA GLY A 24 -2.14 1.04 -4.33
C GLY A 24 -0.64 1.25 -4.16
N VAL A 25 0.13 0.62 -5.06
CA VAL A 25 1.57 0.83 -5.18
C VAL A 25 1.97 1.10 -6.63
N ALA A 26 2.93 2.00 -6.82
CA ALA A 26 3.60 2.26 -8.08
C ALA A 26 5.11 2.30 -7.87
N ARG A 27 5.89 2.09 -8.93
CA ARG A 27 7.34 2.22 -8.92
C ARG A 27 7.85 3.14 -10.03
N SER A 28 9.00 3.76 -9.82
CA SER A 28 9.71 4.57 -10.82
C SER A 28 11.23 4.41 -10.62
N ARG A 29 12.01 4.51 -11.71
CA ARG A 29 13.48 4.46 -11.66
C ARG A 29 14.10 5.72 -11.07
N ASP A 30 13.50 6.87 -11.31
CA ASP A 30 14.02 8.18 -10.87
C ASP A 30 13.23 8.77 -9.69
N GLY A 31 12.05 8.21 -9.37
CA GLY A 31 11.16 8.73 -8.33
C GLY A 31 10.46 10.02 -8.71
N ILE A 32 10.47 10.40 -10.00
CA ILE A 32 9.94 11.65 -10.53
C ILE A 32 8.97 11.35 -11.67
N THR A 33 9.41 10.62 -12.69
CA THR A 33 8.68 10.35 -13.94
C THR A 33 8.44 8.85 -14.15
N ASN A 34 7.72 8.50 -15.22
CA ASN A 34 7.53 7.11 -15.68
C ASN A 34 7.08 6.14 -14.59
N TRP A 35 6.10 6.57 -13.79
CA TRP A 35 5.55 5.74 -12.73
C TRP A 35 4.74 4.58 -13.30
N GLU A 36 5.18 3.37 -12.98
CA GLU A 36 4.52 2.10 -13.30
C GLU A 36 3.59 1.73 -12.14
N ARG A 37 2.28 1.73 -12.38
CA ARG A 37 1.32 1.22 -11.38
C ARG A 37 1.38 -0.30 -11.35
N PHE A 38 1.28 -0.87 -10.15
CA PHE A 38 1.17 -2.31 -10.01
C PHE A 38 -0.13 -2.82 -10.67
N PRO A 39 -0.08 -3.81 -11.58
CA PRO A 39 -1.26 -4.25 -12.33
C PRO A 39 -2.38 -4.80 -11.45
N ALA A 40 -2.05 -5.44 -10.33
CA ALA A 40 -3.02 -6.00 -9.39
C ALA A 40 -3.45 -5.01 -8.30
N ASN A 41 -3.19 -3.71 -8.47
CA ASN A 41 -3.77 -2.70 -7.60
C ASN A 41 -5.31 -2.79 -7.61
N PRO A 42 -5.98 -2.49 -6.48
CA PRO A 42 -5.43 -2.08 -5.19
C PRO A 42 -4.81 -3.25 -4.39
N ILE A 43 -3.78 -2.96 -3.59
CA ILE A 43 -3.11 -3.98 -2.74
C ILE A 43 -3.72 -4.10 -1.34
N ILE A 44 -4.45 -3.08 -0.89
CA ILE A 44 -5.28 -3.13 0.33
C ILE A 44 -6.61 -2.48 0.00
N SER A 45 -7.68 -3.21 0.28
CA SER A 45 -9.07 -2.78 0.12
C SER A 45 -9.82 -3.05 1.41
N PRO A 46 -10.86 -2.26 1.72
CA PRO A 46 -11.78 -2.58 2.79
C PRO A 46 -12.33 -3.99 2.63
N ASP A 47 -12.32 -4.76 3.72
CA ASP A 47 -12.95 -6.07 3.76
C ASP A 47 -14.33 -5.97 4.40
N LYS A 48 -15.33 -6.51 3.71
CA LYS A 48 -16.71 -6.41 4.16
C LYS A 48 -16.84 -7.16 5.49
N ASP A 49 -17.57 -6.56 6.42
CA ASP A 49 -17.82 -7.11 7.76
C ASP A 49 -16.57 -7.19 8.67
N GLN A 50 -15.46 -6.54 8.29
CA GLN A 50 -14.26 -6.38 9.12
C GLN A 50 -14.18 -4.99 9.77
N TRP A 51 -13.16 -4.81 10.61
CA TRP A 51 -12.90 -3.56 11.35
C TRP A 51 -12.47 -2.39 10.44
N ASP A 52 -12.05 -2.65 9.20
CA ASP A 52 -11.64 -1.67 8.19
C ASP A 52 -12.61 -1.58 6.99
N ALA A 53 -13.85 -2.04 7.18
CA ALA A 53 -14.84 -2.25 6.11
C ALA A 53 -15.28 -1.00 5.31
N SER A 54 -14.95 0.22 5.73
CA SER A 54 -15.32 1.44 5.01
C SER A 54 -14.20 2.00 4.13
N ALA A 55 -12.95 2.03 4.61
CA ALA A 55 -11.83 2.61 3.87
C ALA A 55 -10.47 2.21 4.46
N CYS A 56 -9.46 2.07 3.60
CA CYS A 56 -8.06 1.83 3.98
C CYS A 56 -7.17 2.94 3.39
N TYR A 57 -6.44 3.68 4.22
CA TYR A 57 -5.71 4.88 3.79
C TYR A 57 -4.51 5.21 4.68
N LYS A 58 -3.78 6.29 4.31
CA LYS A 58 -2.57 6.79 4.99
C LYS A 58 -1.50 5.71 5.20
N PRO A 59 -1.05 5.02 4.13
CA PRO A 59 -0.05 3.97 4.27
C PRO A 59 1.30 4.53 4.77
N PHE A 60 1.89 3.85 5.73
CA PHE A 60 3.30 3.97 6.09
C PHE A 60 3.99 2.62 5.89
N VAL A 61 5.13 2.60 5.22
CA VAL A 61 5.76 1.37 4.74
C VAL A 61 7.25 1.34 5.03
N ILE A 62 7.76 0.17 5.39
CA ILE A 62 9.19 -0.13 5.41
C ILE A 62 9.43 -1.49 4.75
N TYR A 63 10.64 -1.68 4.22
CA TYR A 63 11.19 -3.01 3.96
C TYR A 63 12.14 -3.40 5.10
N ASP A 64 11.83 -4.50 5.77
CA ASP A 64 12.67 -5.09 6.82
C ASP A 64 13.71 -6.00 6.16
N THR A 65 14.94 -5.51 6.05
CA THR A 65 16.04 -6.24 5.39
C THR A 65 16.52 -7.46 6.18
N LYS A 66 16.29 -7.50 7.51
CA LYS A 66 16.67 -8.64 8.35
C LYS A 66 15.71 -9.80 8.17
N GLU A 67 14.41 -9.49 8.16
CA GLU A 67 13.35 -10.50 8.03
C GLU A 67 12.88 -10.69 6.57
N LYS A 68 13.42 -9.91 5.62
CA LYS A 68 13.11 -9.96 4.17
C LYS A 68 11.61 -9.87 3.87
N LYS A 69 10.96 -8.87 4.47
CA LYS A 69 9.53 -8.63 4.29
C LYS A 69 9.18 -7.15 4.30
N TRP A 70 8.10 -6.83 3.61
CA TRP A 70 7.47 -5.51 3.68
C TRP A 70 6.50 -5.47 4.86
N ARG A 71 6.51 -4.35 5.58
CA ARG A 71 5.53 -4.03 6.62
C ARG A 71 4.84 -2.73 6.24
N LEU A 72 3.51 -2.78 6.14
CA LEU A 72 2.69 -1.63 5.79
C LEU A 72 1.66 -1.39 6.90
N TRP A 73 1.77 -0.26 7.58
CA TRP A 73 0.78 0.23 8.51
C TRP A 73 -0.20 1.15 7.80
N TYR A 74 -1.49 1.02 8.09
CA TYR A 74 -2.52 1.84 7.47
C TYR A 74 -3.64 2.17 8.46
N ASN A 75 -4.36 3.26 8.21
CA ASN A 75 -5.64 3.53 8.85
C ASN A 75 -6.72 2.70 8.16
N GLY A 76 -7.38 1.83 8.92
CA GLY A 76 -8.63 1.20 8.54
C GLY A 76 -9.79 1.92 9.23
N ARG A 77 -10.88 2.14 8.48
CA ARG A 77 -12.10 2.81 8.98
C ARG A 77 -13.28 1.88 8.87
N ASN A 78 -14.13 1.86 9.90
CA ASN A 78 -15.48 1.31 9.82
C ASN A 78 -16.47 2.31 10.43
N GLY A 79 -17.27 2.96 9.58
CA GLY A 79 -18.11 4.08 9.97
C GLY A 79 -17.29 5.26 10.50
N SER A 80 -17.46 5.58 11.79
CA SER A 80 -16.74 6.63 12.50
C SER A 80 -15.52 6.13 13.30
N PHE A 81 -15.28 4.82 13.33
CA PHE A 81 -14.15 4.23 14.06
C PHE A 81 -12.94 4.08 13.13
N GLU A 82 -11.78 4.53 13.60
CA GLU A 82 -10.49 4.34 12.93
C GLU A 82 -9.52 3.55 13.81
N GLN A 83 -8.78 2.63 13.21
CA GLN A 83 -7.72 1.85 13.87
C GLN A 83 -6.51 1.71 12.94
N ILE A 84 -5.36 1.35 13.51
CA ILE A 84 -4.14 1.09 12.73
C ILE A 84 -4.02 -0.42 12.49
N GLY A 85 -4.00 -0.83 11.22
CA GLY A 85 -3.72 -2.19 10.78
C GLY A 85 -2.27 -2.36 10.36
N LEU A 86 -1.80 -3.62 10.34
CA LEU A 86 -0.51 -4.02 9.78
C LEU A 86 -0.74 -5.09 8.71
N ALA A 87 -0.31 -4.81 7.49
CA ALA A 87 -0.18 -5.80 6.42
C ALA A 87 1.29 -6.23 6.26
N ILE A 88 1.50 -7.52 6.03
CA ILE A 88 2.83 -8.11 5.83
C ILE A 88 2.87 -8.79 4.47
N TYR A 89 3.92 -8.52 3.71
CA TYR A 89 4.24 -9.28 2.50
C TYR A 89 5.64 -9.89 2.65
N ASN A 90 5.71 -11.22 2.53
CA ASN A 90 6.98 -11.95 2.60
C ASN A 90 7.63 -11.97 1.23
N GLY A 91 8.87 -11.51 1.15
CA GLY A 91 9.59 -11.34 -0.11
C GLY A 91 9.99 -9.90 -0.37
N GLU A 92 10.88 -9.72 -1.33
CA GLU A 92 11.45 -8.41 -1.69
C GLU A 92 10.79 -7.85 -2.95
N ASP A 93 10.64 -8.68 -3.97
CA ASP A 93 9.96 -8.34 -5.21
C ASP A 93 8.45 -8.31 -4.94
N LEU A 94 7.85 -7.12 -4.98
CA LEU A 94 6.40 -6.90 -4.80
C LEU A 94 5.55 -7.52 -5.94
N GLY A 95 6.16 -8.31 -6.83
CA GLY A 95 5.51 -9.03 -7.91
C GLY A 95 5.30 -8.20 -9.16
N PHE A 96 5.98 -7.06 -9.28
CA PHE A 96 5.90 -6.25 -10.49
C PHE A 96 6.41 -7.06 -11.70
N PRO A 97 5.75 -6.96 -12.87
CA PRO A 97 6.27 -7.57 -14.08
C PRO A 97 7.72 -7.18 -14.34
N LYS A 98 8.50 -8.14 -14.85
CA LYS A 98 9.89 -7.92 -15.24
C LYS A 98 9.99 -7.12 -16.54
#